data_AF-A0A848XYP8-F1
#
_entry.id   AF-A0A848XYP8-F1
#
_cell.length_a   1.000
_cell.length_b   1.000
_cell.length_c   1.000
_cell.angle_alpha   90.00
_cell.angle_beta   90.00
_cell.angle_gamma   90.00
#
_symmetry.space_group_name_H-M   'P 1'
#
loop_
_entity.id
_entity.type
_entity.pdbx_description
1 polymer ?
#
loop_
_entity_poly.entity_id
_entity_poly.type
_entity_poly.pdbx_seq_one_letter_code
_entity_poly.pdbx_strand_id
1 'polypeptide(L)'
;MSKPWFDPETGMLMLDEYVSEMPSYRRILADEVVSEQEYRDHAEQTVNLLRRLEETLPDDAKALATEALCELAVLYALERHQAN
;
A
#
# COMPACT_ATOMS: atom_id res chain seq x y z
N MET A 1 12.45 -1.50 -16.23
CA MET A 1 12.86 -0.78 -15.01
C MET A 1 11.59 -0.53 -14.21
N SER A 2 11.56 -0.83 -12.92
CA SER A 2 10.44 -0.45 -12.06
C SER A 2 10.32 1.08 -12.05
N LYS A 3 9.11 1.63 -12.08
CA LYS A 3 8.89 3.07 -11.84
C LYS A 3 9.53 3.47 -10.50
N PRO A 4 9.96 4.73 -10.31
CA PRO A 4 10.34 5.25 -9.00
C PRO A 4 9.10 5.40 -8.11
N TRP A 5 9.28 5.27 -6.79
CA TRP A 5 8.17 5.47 -5.84
C TRP A 5 7.76 6.92 -5.67
N PHE A 6 8.68 7.85 -5.94
CA PHE A 6 8.43 9.28 -5.80
C PHE A 6 8.53 9.96 -7.16
N ASP A 7 7.64 10.91 -7.36
CA ASP A 7 7.71 11.82 -8.49
C ASP A 7 8.95 12.71 -8.34
N PRO A 8 9.85 12.73 -9.33
CA PRO A 8 11.12 13.44 -9.22
C PRO A 8 10.98 14.97 -9.27
N GLU A 9 9.85 15.50 -9.73
CA GLU A 9 9.61 16.94 -9.85
C GLU A 9 8.92 17.52 -8.61
N THR A 10 7.99 16.76 -8.04
CA THR A 10 7.10 17.18 -6.95
C THR A 10 7.44 16.52 -5.61
N GLY A 11 8.20 15.42 -5.62
CA GLY A 11 8.51 14.63 -4.42
C GLY A 11 7.32 13.84 -3.87
N MET A 12 6.20 13.79 -4.58
CA MET A 12 5.01 13.08 -4.13
C MET A 12 5.17 11.57 -4.28
N LEU A 13 4.64 10.82 -3.31
CA LEU A 13 4.60 9.36 -3.34
C LEU A 13 3.55 8.90 -4.36
N MET A 14 3.97 8.13 -5.37
CA MET A 14 3.16 7.74 -6.55
C MET A 14 2.58 6.32 -6.44
N LEU A 15 2.19 5.88 -5.23
CA LEU A 15 1.64 4.53 -5.06
C LEU A 15 0.31 4.32 -5.79
N ASP A 16 -0.44 5.40 -6.02
CA ASP A 16 -1.67 5.42 -6.80
C ASP A 16 -1.47 4.94 -8.24
N GLU A 17 -0.34 5.26 -8.88
CA GLU A 17 -0.02 4.74 -10.20
C GLU A 17 0.11 3.21 -10.20
N TYR A 18 0.82 2.66 -9.22
CA TYR A 18 0.97 1.20 -9.10
C TYR A 18 -0.37 0.53 -8.81
N VAL A 19 -1.17 1.13 -7.91
CA VAL A 19 -2.51 0.63 -7.57
C VAL A 19 -3.41 0.66 -8.81
N SER A 20 -3.36 1.70 -9.64
CA SER A 20 -4.11 1.80 -10.90
C SER A 20 -3.77 0.70 -11.91
N GLU A 21 -2.56 0.15 -11.83
CA GLU A 21 -2.09 -0.96 -12.66
C GLU A 21 -2.48 -2.34 -12.10
N MET A 22 -2.90 -2.43 -10.83
CA MET A 22 -3.30 -3.69 -10.21
C MET A 22 -4.61 -4.23 -10.81
N PRO A 23 -4.63 -5.47 -11.36
CA PRO A 23 -5.85 -6.05 -11.93
C PRO A 23 -7.01 -6.14 -10.93
N SER A 24 -6.70 -6.36 -9.64
CA SER A 24 -7.70 -6.40 -8.57
C SER A 24 -8.36 -5.05 -8.34
N TYR A 25 -7.57 -3.96 -8.31
CA TYR A 25 -8.10 -2.62 -8.14
C TYR A 25 -8.96 -2.20 -9.34
N ARG A 26 -8.53 -2.53 -10.57
CA ARG A 26 -9.33 -2.30 -11.78
C ARG A 26 -10.66 -3.06 -11.77
N ARG A 27 -10.69 -4.26 -11.20
CA ARG A 27 -11.94 -5.04 -11.05
C ARG A 27 -12.89 -4.35 -10.08
N ILE A 28 -12.38 -3.97 -8.90
CA ILE A 28 -13.14 -3.24 -7.86
C ILE A 28 -13.74 -1.94 -8.41
N LEU A 29 -12.99 -1.21 -9.26
CA LEU A 29 -13.50 0.00 -9.91
C LEU A 29 -14.59 -0.29 -10.96
N ALA A 30 -14.59 -1.47 -11.58
CA ALA A 30 -15.53 -1.83 -12.62
C ALA A 30 -16.84 -2.42 -12.08
N ASP A 31 -16.79 -3.12 -10.95
CA ASP A 31 -17.95 -3.69 -10.27
C ASP A 31 -18.51 -2.80 -9.16
N GLU A 32 -17.75 -1.79 -8.71
CA GLU A 32 -18.05 -0.87 -7.59
C GLU A 32 -18.37 -1.58 -6.27
N VAL A 33 -18.02 -2.87 -6.15
CA VAL A 33 -18.40 -3.72 -5.02
C VAL A 33 -17.20 -4.53 -4.57
N VAL A 34 -16.74 -4.27 -3.36
CA VAL A 34 -15.75 -5.13 -2.70
C VAL A 34 -16.48 -6.23 -1.95
N SER A 35 -16.33 -7.49 -2.40
CA SER A 35 -16.89 -8.63 -1.66
C SER A 35 -16.08 -8.93 -0.39
N GLU A 36 -16.71 -9.58 0.60
CA GLU A 36 -16.01 -10.01 1.82
C GLU A 36 -14.82 -10.94 1.51
N GLN A 37 -14.95 -11.78 0.48
CA GLN A 37 -13.89 -12.70 0.10
C GLN A 37 -12.70 -11.95 -0.50
N GLU A 38 -12.94 -11.02 -1.42
CA GLU A 38 -11.88 -10.19 -2.00
C GLU A 38 -11.15 -9.37 -0.94
N TYR A 39 -11.89 -8.81 0.03
CA TYR A 39 -11.28 -8.13 1.16
C TYR A 39 -10.36 -9.06 1.97
N ARG A 40 -10.82 -10.27 2.31
CA ARG A 40 -10.02 -11.26 3.06
C ARG A 40 -8.78 -11.68 2.28
N ASP A 41 -8.91 -11.94 0.98
CA ASP A 41 -7.79 -12.33 0.11
C ASP A 41 -6.74 -11.22 0.07
N HIS A 42 -7.16 -9.96 -0.05
CA HIS A 42 -6.26 -8.81 -0.03
C HIS A 42 -5.61 -8.59 1.34
N ALA A 43 -6.35 -8.80 2.43
CA ALA A 43 -5.80 -8.72 3.78
C ALA A 43 -4.71 -9.79 3.99
N GLU A 44 -4.98 -11.04 3.60
CA GLU A 44 -4.02 -12.15 3.70
C GLU A 44 -2.78 -11.90 2.84
N GLN A 45 -2.96 -11.51 1.57
CA GLN A 45 -1.87 -11.19 0.65
C GLN A 45 -0.98 -10.08 1.22
N THR A 46 -1.59 -9.03 1.79
CA THR A 46 -0.86 -7.91 2.39
C THR A 46 -0.01 -8.37 3.57
N VAL A 47 -0.59 -9.14 4.50
CA VAL A 47 0.13 -9.68 5.66
C VAL A 47 1.28 -10.58 5.23
N ASN A 48 1.08 -11.44 4.23
CA ASN A 48 2.12 -12.33 3.72
C ASN A 48 3.28 -11.55 3.08
N LEU A 49 2.99 -10.48 2.33
CA LEU A 49 4.02 -9.61 1.75
C LEU A 49 4.80 -8.86 2.83
N LEU A 50 4.13 -8.33 3.85
CA LEU A 50 4.78 -7.61 4.96
C LEU A 50 5.69 -8.53 5.78
N ARG A 51 5.27 -9.77 6.05
CA ARG A 51 6.11 -10.77 6.73
C ARG A 51 7.36 -11.09 5.92
N ARG A 52 7.20 -11.33 4.62
CA ARG A 52 8.34 -11.59 3.73
C ARG A 52 9.27 -10.37 3.63
N LEU A 53 8.71 -9.16 3.62
CA LEU A 53 9.51 -7.93 3.65
C LEU A 53 10.36 -7.88 4.93
N GLU A 54 9.73 -8.07 6.09
CA GLU A 54 10.41 -8.10 7.40
C GLU A 54 11.56 -9.11 7.44
N GLU A 55 11.35 -10.33 6.93
CA GLU A 55 12.37 -11.41 6.89
C GLU A 55 13.56 -11.09 5.97
N THR A 56 13.37 -10.23 4.97
CA THR A 56 14.39 -9.91 3.97
C THR A 56 15.21 -8.66 4.28
N LEU A 57 14.73 -7.80 5.18
CA LEU A 57 15.38 -6.53 5.50
C LEU A 57 16.44 -6.73 6.60
N PRO A 58 17.65 -6.17 6.43
CA PRO A 58 18.59 -6.03 7.55
C PRO A 58 18.03 -5.07 8.61
N ASP A 59 18.52 -5.17 9.85
CA ASP A 59 17.95 -4.48 11.03
C ASP A 59 17.71 -2.98 10.83
N ASP A 60 18.70 -2.24 10.31
CA ASP A 60 18.56 -0.80 10.07
C ASP A 60 17.48 -0.49 9.02
N ALA A 61 17.39 -1.30 7.97
CA ALA A 61 16.37 -1.13 6.92
C ALA A 61 14.98 -1.53 7.42
N LYS A 62 14.89 -2.53 8.30
CA LYS A 62 13.65 -2.94 8.97
C LYS A 62 13.13 -1.84 9.90
N ALA A 63 14.02 -1.19 10.65
CA ALA A 63 13.65 -0.07 11.52
C ALA A 63 13.06 1.09 10.69
N LEU A 64 13.75 1.49 9.61
CA LEU A 64 13.26 2.52 8.70
C LEU A 64 11.92 2.14 8.03
N ALA A 65 11.79 0.90 7.57
CA ALA A 65 10.54 0.41 6.98
C ALA A 65 9.39 0.42 7.99
N THR A 66 9.67 0.09 9.25
CA THR A 66 8.67 0.13 10.33
C THR A 66 8.20 1.56 10.58
N GLU A 67 9.11 2.52 10.72
CA GLU A 67 8.76 3.94 10.88
C GLU A 67 7.92 4.46 9.70
N ALA A 68 8.35 4.17 8.46
CA ALA A 68 7.63 4.58 7.26
C ALA A 68 6.22 3.98 7.16
N LEU A 69 6.07 2.67 7.44
CA LEU A 69 4.77 2.01 7.44
C LEU A 69 3.84 2.54 8.53
N CYS A 70 4.37 2.88 9.71
CA CYS A 70 3.62 3.51 10.79
C CYS A 70 3.09 4.89 10.39
N GLU A 71 3.95 5.77 9.84
CA GLU A 71 3.53 7.10 9.39
C GLU A 71 2.51 7.03 8.25
N LEU A 72 2.67 6.10 7.30
CA LEU A 72 1.67 5.84 6.26
C LEU A 72 0.32 5.40 6.85
N ALA A 73 0.33 4.52 7.85
CA ALA A 73 -0.90 4.09 8.53
C ALA A 73 -1.59 5.25 9.26
N VAL A 74 -0.82 6.15 9.89
CA VAL A 74 -1.35 7.38 10.50
C VAL A 74 -1.97 8.28 9.45
N LEU A 75 -1.28 8.54 8.33
CA LEU A 75 -1.79 9.37 7.25
C LEU A 75 -3.13 8.85 6.72
N TYR A 76 -3.22 7.56 6.38
CA TYR A 76 -4.46 6.96 5.90
C TYR A 76 -5.60 7.00 6.93
N ALA A 77 -5.28 6.85 8.22
CA ALA A 77 -6.27 7.01 9.28
C ALA A 77 -6.81 8.45 9.32
N LEU A 78 -5.93 9.45 9.23
CA LEU A 78 -6.31 10.86 9.22
C LEU A 78 -7.16 11.23 8.01
N GLU A 79 -6.80 10.78 6.81
CA GLU A 79 -7.59 11.00 5.58
C GLU A 79 -8.99 10.41 5.70
N ARG A 80 -9.11 9.18 6.23
CA ARG A 80 -10.41 8.55 6.48
C ARG A 80 -11.25 9.31 7.50
N HIS A 81 -10.62 9.96 8.48
CA HIS A 81 -11.30 10.81 9.45
C HIS A 81 -11.76 12.15 8.84
N GLN A 82 -11.01 12.73 7.90
CA GLN A 82 -11.38 13.99 7.23
C GLN A 82 -12.47 13.82 6.17
N ALA A 83 -12.63 12.61 5.61
CA ALA A 83 -13.64 12.29 4.61
C ALA A 83 -15.04 11.98 5.20
N ASN A 84 -15.18 11.93 6.53
CA ASN A 84 -16.43 11.72 7.28
C ASN A 84 -16.93 13.02 7.93
#